data_AF-A6UAM0-F1
#
_entry.id   AF-A6UAM0-F1
#
_cell.length_a   1.000
_cell.length_b   1.000
_cell.length_c   1.000
_cell.angle_alpha   90.00
_cell.angle_beta   90.00
_cell.angle_gamma   90.00
#
_symmetry.space_group_name_H-M   'P 1'
#
loop_
_entity.id
_entity.type
_entity.pdbx_description
1 polymer ?
#
loop_
_entity_poly.entity_id
_entity_poly.type
_entity_poly.pdbx_seq_one_letter_code
_entity_poly.pdbx_strand_id
1 'polypeptide(L)'
;MFSRSSLAASAVVGGILVFTGMQTVNALWIIPEAREEGRKLEREERDSATNKAIGELRDEADRARFNRRLCIERGRLYVNATGLCVE
;
A
#
# COMPACT_ATOMS: atom_id res chain seq x y z
N MET A 1 3.42 49.86 36.45
CA MET A 1 2.80 48.58 36.86
C MET A 1 1.82 48.16 35.76
N PHE A 2 2.02 47.00 35.16
CA PHE A 2 1.03 46.45 34.22
C PHE A 2 -0.24 46.07 34.98
N SER A 3 -1.40 46.44 34.46
CA SER A 3 -2.68 46.06 35.03
C SER A 3 -2.95 44.57 34.77
N ARG A 4 -3.70 43.92 35.67
CA ARG A 4 -4.11 42.50 35.51
C ARG A 4 -4.84 42.25 34.17
N SER A 5 -5.59 43.23 33.69
CA SER A 5 -6.27 43.18 32.40
C SER A 5 -5.31 43.19 31.22
N SER A 6 -4.21 43.95 31.29
CA SER A 6 -3.16 43.95 30.25
C SER A 6 -2.43 42.61 30.16
N LEU A 7 -2.17 41.96 31.31
CA LEU A 7 -1.56 40.63 31.38
C LEU A 7 -2.51 39.54 30.85
N ALA A 8 -3.81 39.64 31.17
CA ALA A 8 -4.80 38.70 30.65
C ALA A 8 -4.98 38.83 29.13
N ALA A 9 -5.01 40.06 28.62
CA ALA A 9 -5.14 40.31 27.18
C ALA A 9 -3.93 39.77 26.40
N SER A 10 -2.71 39.99 26.88
CA SER A 10 -1.49 39.48 26.21
C SER A 10 -1.40 37.96 26.27
N ALA A 11 -1.83 37.33 27.37
CA ALA A 11 -1.87 35.88 27.48
C ALA A 11 -2.85 35.25 26.47
N VAL A 12 -4.04 35.84 26.28
CA VAL A 12 -5.02 35.36 25.31
C VAL A 12 -4.50 35.50 23.89
N VAL A 13 -3.94 36.66 23.53
CA VAL A 13 -3.38 36.90 22.20
C VAL A 13 -2.20 35.97 21.92
N GLY A 14 -1.30 35.81 22.90
CA GLY A 14 -0.17 34.89 22.79
C GLY A 14 -0.62 33.43 22.61
N GLY A 15 -1.63 33.00 23.37
CA GLY A 15 -2.21 31.66 23.26
C GLY A 15 -2.83 31.40 21.87
N ILE A 16 -3.58 32.36 21.33
CA ILE A 16 -4.17 32.25 19.99
C ILE A 16 -3.09 32.17 18.91
N LEU A 17 -2.03 32.98 19.01
CA LEU A 17 -0.93 32.97 18.06
C LEU A 17 -0.19 31.64 18.05
N VAL A 18 0.14 31.10 19.22
CA VAL A 18 0.82 29.79 19.33
C VAL A 18 -0.08 28.67 18.80
N PHE A 19 -1.36 28.67 19.19
CA PHE A 19 -2.30 27.66 18.72
C PHE A 19 -2.46 27.69 17.20
N THR A 20 -2.62 28.88 16.63
CA THR A 20 -2.76 29.05 15.18
C THR A 20 -1.48 28.63 14.45
N GLY A 21 -0.31 29.03 14.96
CA GLY A 21 0.98 28.64 14.39
C GLY A 21 1.22 27.12 14.43
N MET A 22 0.85 26.45 15.52
CA MET A 22 0.96 24.99 15.60
C MET A 22 0.02 24.30 14.60
N GLN A 23 -1.21 24.81 14.46
CA GLN A 23 -2.18 24.25 13.52
C GLN A 23 -1.75 24.43 12.06
N THR A 24 -1.15 25.57 11.71
CA THR A 24 -0.64 25.78 10.35
C THR A 24 0.54 24.87 10.04
N VAL A 25 1.47 24.68 10.98
CA VAL A 25 2.58 23.72 10.82
C VAL A 25 2.05 22.29 10.66
N ASN A 26 1.11 21.88 11.50
CA ASN A 26 0.50 20.56 11.40
C ASN A 26 -0.20 20.36 10.04
N ALA A 27 -0.98 21.34 9.59
CA ALA A 27 -1.76 21.24 8.37
C ALA A 27 -0.91 21.32 7.08
N LEU A 28 0.15 22.11 7.08
CA LEU A 28 0.95 22.38 5.88
C LEU A 28 2.17 21.46 5.72
N TRP A 29 2.75 20.98 6.82
CA TRP A 29 3.95 20.13 6.78
C TRP A 29 3.67 18.70 7.23
N ILE A 30 3.12 18.52 8.43
CA ILE A 30 3.10 17.19 9.09
C ILE A 30 2.04 16.26 8.48
N ILE A 31 0.80 16.75 8.33
CA ILE A 31 -0.31 15.96 7.76
C ILE A 31 -0.05 15.53 6.31
N PRO A 32 0.42 16.40 5.39
CA PRO A 32 0.67 15.98 4.02
C PRO A 32 1.79 14.94 3.89
N GLU A 33 2.92 15.11 4.60
CA GLU A 33 4.01 14.10 4.58
C GLU A 33 3.51 12.74 5.11
N ALA A 34 2.83 12.73 6.25
CA ALA A 34 2.27 11.49 6.81
C ALA A 34 1.24 10.81 5.88
N ARG A 35 0.46 11.60 5.13
CA ARG A 35 -0.49 11.07 4.16
C ARG A 35 0.18 10.47 2.92
N GLU A 36 1.32 11.02 2.50
CA GLU A 36 2.11 10.44 1.41
C GLU A 36 2.77 9.13 1.82
N GLU A 37 3.33 9.07 3.04
CA GLU A 37 3.89 7.83 3.60
C GLU A 37 2.81 6.76 3.79
N GLY A 38 1.66 7.11 4.36
CA GLY A 38 0.54 6.18 4.50
C GLY A 38 0.04 5.62 3.17
N ARG A 39 -0.07 6.46 2.13
CA ARG A 39 -0.47 5.99 0.78
C ARG A 39 0.58 5.12 0.10
N LYS A 40 1.87 5.29 0.41
CA LYS A 40 2.92 4.40 -0.09
C LYS A 40 2.79 3.02 0.53
N LEU A 41 2.59 2.95 1.85
CA LEU A 41 2.38 1.68 2.56
C LEU A 41 1.13 0.93 2.06
N GLU A 42 0.02 1.64 1.85
CA GLU A 42 -1.20 1.02 1.30
C GLU A 42 -1.01 0.48 -0.13
N ARG A 43 -0.18 1.12 -0.94
CA ARG A 43 0.17 0.65 -2.28
C ARG A 43 1.08 -0.57 -2.22
N GLU A 44 2.11 -0.53 -1.38
CA GLU A 44 3.02 -1.66 -1.19
C GLU A 44 2.30 -2.92 -0.70
N GLU A 45 1.33 -2.78 0.21
CA GLU A 45 0.53 -3.90 0.69
C GLU A 45 -0.35 -4.51 -0.41
N ARG A 46 -1.00 -3.65 -1.23
CA ARG A 46 -1.80 -4.11 -2.38
C ARG A 46 -0.95 -4.74 -3.47
N ASP A 47 0.22 -4.17 -3.76
CA ASP A 47 1.15 -4.70 -4.75
C ASP A 47 1.73 -6.04 -4.29
N SER A 48 2.03 -6.20 -3.01
CA SER A 48 2.45 -7.48 -2.42
C SER A 48 1.38 -8.57 -2.57
N ALA A 49 0.12 -8.26 -2.22
CA ALA A 49 -0.99 -9.21 -2.40
C ALA A 49 -1.20 -9.59 -3.87
N THR A 50 -1.09 -8.61 -4.77
CA THR A 50 -1.23 -8.83 -6.22
C THR A 50 -0.09 -9.69 -6.78
N ASN A 51 1.16 -9.39 -6.40
CA ASN A 51 2.32 -10.15 -6.82
C ASN A 51 2.28 -11.60 -6.31
N LYS A 52 1.74 -11.82 -5.11
CA LYS A 52 1.52 -13.18 -4.59
C LYS A 52 0.52 -13.95 -5.44
N ALA A 53 -0.63 -13.35 -5.76
CA ALA A 53 -1.64 -13.98 -6.62
C ALA A 53 -1.10 -14.25 -8.04
N ILE A 54 -0.31 -13.32 -8.61
CA ILE A 54 0.36 -13.51 -9.89
C ILE A 54 1.38 -14.67 -9.81
N GLY A 55 2.12 -14.77 -8.70
CA GLY A 55 3.07 -15.86 -8.46
C GLY A 55 2.37 -17.22 -8.45
N GLU A 56 1.27 -17.35 -7.69
CA GLU A 56 0.48 -18.59 -7.62
C GLU A 56 -0.08 -18.98 -9.00
N LEU A 57 -0.65 -18.04 -9.75
CA LEU A 57 -1.13 -18.28 -11.11
C LEU A 57 0.00 -18.67 -12.08
N ARG A 58 1.19 -18.06 -11.94
CA ARG A 58 2.35 -18.36 -12.77
C ARG A 58 2.89 -19.76 -12.49
N ASP A 59 2.95 -20.16 -11.22
CA ASP A 59 3.39 -21.50 -10.83
C ASP A 59 2.43 -22.59 -11.35
N GLU A 60 1.12 -22.35 -11.32
CA GLU A 60 0.13 -23.24 -11.92
C GLU A 60 0.27 -23.33 -13.44
N ALA A 61 0.45 -22.18 -14.12
CA ALA A 61 0.65 -22.13 -15.55
C ALA A 61 1.95 -22.83 -15.98
N ASP A 62 3.03 -22.64 -15.24
CA ASP A 62 4.32 -23.28 -15.51
C ASP A 62 4.27 -24.79 -15.23
N ARG A 63 3.55 -25.22 -14.18
CA ARG A 63 3.25 -26.64 -13.94
C ARG A 63 2.46 -27.25 -15.10
N ALA A 64 1.45 -26.55 -15.63
CA ALA A 64 0.68 -27.02 -16.78
C ALA A 64 1.55 -27.12 -18.06
N ARG A 65 2.42 -26.13 -18.31
CA ARG A 65 3.38 -26.17 -19.43
C ARG A 65 4.35 -27.34 -19.30
N PHE A 66 4.86 -27.59 -18.10
CA PHE A 66 5.76 -28.71 -17.83
C PHE A 66 5.08 -30.07 -18.07
N ASN A 67 3.87 -30.26 -17.53
CA ASN A 67 3.08 -31.48 -17.76
C ASN A 67 2.78 -31.70 -19.24
N ARG A 68 2.45 -30.64 -19.98
CA ARG A 68 2.24 -30.72 -21.44
C ARG A 68 3.48 -31.19 -22.18
N ARG A 69 4.67 -30.65 -21.86
CA ARG A 69 5.93 -31.11 -22.47
C ARG A 69 6.18 -32.59 -22.17
N LEU A 70 6.04 -33.00 -20.91
CA LEU A 70 6.25 -34.38 -20.48
C LEU A 70 5.33 -35.38 -21.19
N CYS A 71 4.11 -34.99 -21.53
CA CYS A 71 3.18 -35.88 -22.21
C CYS A 71 3.45 -36.00 -23.71
N ILE A 72 3.89 -34.91 -24.33
CA ILE A 72 4.39 -34.95 -25.72
C ILE A 72 5.64 -35.82 -25.80
N GLU A 73 6.59 -35.70 -24.85
CA GLU A 73 7.78 -36.56 -24.78
C GLU A 73 7.46 -38.04 -24.59
N ARG A 74 6.36 -38.35 -23.89
CA ARG A 74 5.84 -39.72 -23.72
C ARG A 74 4.98 -40.21 -24.89
N GLY A 75 4.85 -39.44 -25.96
CA GLY A 75 4.06 -39.81 -27.14
C GLY A 75 2.54 -39.81 -26.93
N ARG A 76 2.05 -39.15 -25.86
CA ARG A 76 0.64 -39.10 -25.49
C ARG A 76 -0.02 -37.76 -25.86
N LEU A 77 -1.34 -37.76 -25.98
CA LEU A 77 -2.12 -36.57 -26.31
C LEU A 77 -2.48 -35.79 -25.04
N TYR A 78 -2.09 -34.51 -24.99
CA TYR A 78 -2.37 -33.63 -23.85
C TYR A 78 -3.72 -32.92 -24.01
N VAL A 79 -4.62 -33.09 -23.05
CA VAL A 79 -5.94 -32.45 -23.05
C VAL A 79 -5.90 -31.21 -22.16
N ASN A 80 -5.88 -30.01 -22.77
CA ASN A 80 -5.80 -28.73 -22.05
C ASN A 80 -6.94 -28.51 -21.05
N ALA A 81 -8.13 -29.05 -21.32
CA ALA A 81 -9.32 -28.86 -20.47
C ALA A 81 -9.24 -29.63 -19.15
N THR A 82 -8.57 -30.77 -19.12
CA THR A 82 -8.46 -31.65 -17.94
C THR A 82 -7.06 -31.68 -17.35
N GLY A 83 -6.05 -31.17 -18.07
CA GLY A 83 -4.65 -31.27 -17.69
C GLY A 83 -4.09 -32.69 -17.70
N LEU A 84 -4.85 -33.64 -18.29
CA LEU A 84 -4.51 -35.06 -18.32
C LEU A 84 -3.89 -35.46 -19.66
N CYS A 85 -3.13 -36.55 -19.60
CA CYS A 85 -2.45 -37.12 -20.75
C CYS A 85 -3.07 -38.47 -21.07
N VAL A 86 -3.62 -38.55 -22.27
CA VAL A 86 -4.40 -39.70 -22.73
C VAL A 86 -3.55 -40.47 -23.74
N GLU A 87 -3.63 -41.80 -23.69
CA GLU A 87 -2.93 -42.69 -24.62
C GLU A 87 -3.47 -42.59 -26.05
#